data_AF-A0A0B1TP16-F1
#
_entry.id   AF-A0A0B1TP16-F1
#
_cell.length_a   1.000
_cell.length_b   1.000
_cell.length_c   1.000
_cell.angle_alpha   90.00
_cell.angle_beta   90.00
_cell.angle_gamma   90.00
#
_symmetry.space_group_name_H-M   'P 1'
#
loop_
_entity.id
_entity.type
_entity.pdbx_description
1 polymer ?
#
loop_
_entity_poly.entity_id
_entity_poly.type
_entity_poly.pdbx_seq_one_letter_code
_entity_poly.pdbx_strand_id
1 'polypeptide(L)'
;MIVIIMPFVSFGMSLVATVADSLLTSLVAENEQGLVLGIATSFNSFVRTFAPAVSGFVLDSFGFSSFALMGSLSTAFGHAAILLFPLRENLLRKAKSS
;
A
#
# COMPACT_ATOMS: atom_id res chain seq x y z
N MET A 1 13.07 0.78 21.54
CA MET A 1 11.71 0.50 21.01
C MET A 1 11.64 0.65 19.49
N ILE A 2 11.89 1.84 18.92
CA ILE A 2 11.87 2.05 17.46
C ILE A 2 12.80 1.09 16.70
N VAL A 3 14.03 0.86 17.18
CA VAL A 3 15.01 -0.05 16.54
C VAL A 3 14.52 -1.51 16.47
N ILE A 4 13.67 -1.94 17.41
CA ILE A 4 13.14 -3.31 17.44
C ILE A 4 11.95 -3.43 16.49
N ILE A 5 11.10 -2.40 16.41
CA ILE A 5 9.86 -2.42 15.63
C ILE A 5 10.13 -2.13 14.14
N MET A 6 11.11 -1.26 13.85
CA MET A 6 11.42 -0.81 12.49
C MET A 6 11.74 -1.94 11.49
N PRO A 7 12.52 -2.98 11.83
CA PRO A 7 12.77 -4.10 10.92
C PRO A 7 11.48 -4.82 10.50
N PHE A 8 10.58 -5.08 11.46
CA PHE A 8 9.31 -5.77 11.16
C PHE A 8 8.38 -4.92 10.32
N VAL A 9 8.26 -3.63 10.64
CA VAL A 9 7.45 -2.68 9.86
C VAL A 9 8.00 -2.53 8.45
N SER A 10 9.32 -2.38 8.31
CA SER A 10 9.99 -2.24 7.01
C SER A 10 9.87 -3.51 6.16
N PHE A 11 9.98 -4.68 6.78
CA PHE A 11 9.83 -5.96 6.10
C PHE A 11 8.40 -6.14 5.58
N GLY A 12 7.40 -5.91 6.42
CA GLY A 12 5.99 -5.98 6.03
C GLY A 12 5.65 -4.99 4.91
N MET A 13 6.07 -3.73 5.05
CA MET A 13 5.85 -2.72 4.01
C MET A 13 6.53 -3.09 2.69
N SER A 14 7.77 -3.59 2.73
CA SER A 14 8.51 -3.97 1.53
C SER A 14 7.84 -5.13 0.78
N LEU A 15 7.38 -6.15 1.51
CA LEU A 15 6.66 -7.28 0.90
C LEU A 15 5.36 -6.81 0.24
N VAL A 16 4.55 -6.04 0.96
CA VAL A 16 3.25 -5.56 0.45
C VAL A 16 3.45 -4.65 -0.76
N ALA A 17 4.40 -3.71 -0.70
CA ALA A 17 4.70 -2.82 -1.81
C ALA A 17 5.16 -3.59 -3.07
N THR A 18 6.10 -4.53 -2.90
CA THR A 18 6.62 -5.33 -4.01
C THR A 18 5.53 -6.18 -4.67
N VAL A 19 4.67 -6.81 -3.86
CA VAL A 19 3.54 -7.60 -4.38
C VAL A 19 2.52 -6.70 -5.08
N ALA A 20 2.21 -5.53 -4.52
CA ALA A 20 1.29 -4.57 -5.14
C ALA A 20 1.79 -4.07 -6.50
N ASP A 21 3.06 -3.69 -6.60
CA ASP A 21 3.68 -3.24 -7.85
C ASP A 21 3.71 -4.37 -8.90
N SER A 22 4.03 -5.60 -8.46
CA SER A 22 3.99 -6.77 -9.33
C SER A 22 2.57 -7.08 -9.83
N LEU A 23 1.56 -6.95 -8.96
CA LEU A 23 0.17 -7.14 -9.35
C LEU A 23 -0.27 -6.08 -10.36
N LEU A 24 0.06 -4.82 -10.09
CA LEU A 24 -0.30 -3.68 -10.92
C LEU A 24 0.27 -3.80 -12.33
N THR A 25 1.55 -4.19 -12.44
CA THR A 25 2.22 -4.41 -13.73
C THR A 25 1.73 -5.65 -14.46
N SER A 26 1.32 -6.70 -13.74
CA SER A 26 0.78 -7.92 -14.35
C SER A 26 -0.62 -7.78 -14.93
N LEU A 27 -1.35 -6.71 -14.58
CA LEU A 27 -2.73 -6.47 -15.03
C LEU A 27 -2.82 -5.58 -16.27
N VAL A 28 -1.69 -5.06 -16.76
CA VAL A 28 -1.63 -4.09 -17.87
C VAL A 28 -0.62 -4.53 -18.93
N ALA A 29 -0.78 -4.05 -20.16
CA ALA A 29 0.14 -4.37 -21.25
C ALA A 29 1.54 -3.78 -20.99
N GLU A 30 2.58 -4.39 -21.56
CA GLU A 30 3.99 -3.99 -21.32
C GLU A 30 4.25 -2.51 -21.65
N ASN A 31 3.59 -1.97 -22.67
CA ASN A 31 3.72 -0.57 -23.08
C ASN A 31 3.08 0.43 -22.08
N GLU A 32 2.21 -0.03 -21.17
CA GLU A 32 1.48 0.79 -20.21
C GLU A 32 2.01 0.65 -18.77
N GLN A 33 2.84 -0.36 -18.50
CA GLN A 33 3.38 -0.63 -17.15
C GLN A 33 4.07 0.60 -16.53
N GLY A 34 4.89 1.30 -17.33
CA GLY A 34 5.60 2.50 -16.87
C GLY A 34 4.66 3.65 -16.49
N LEU A 35 3.55 3.82 -17.23
CA LEU A 35 2.54 4.84 -16.92
C LEU A 35 1.85 4.53 -15.59
N VAL A 36 1.44 3.28 -15.40
CA VAL A 36 0.68 2.86 -14.21
C VAL A 36 1.56 2.89 -12.95
N LEU A 37 2.81 2.44 -13.05
CA LEU A 37 3.80 2.59 -11.97
C LEU A 37 4.09 4.07 -11.69
N GLY A 38 4.16 4.91 -12.72
CA GLY A 38 4.32 6.36 -12.58
C GLY A 38 3.19 6.97 -11.76
N ILE A 39 1.93 6.64 -12.09
CA ILE A 39 0.75 7.11 -11.36
C ILE A 39 0.80 6.63 -9.90
N ALA A 40 1.08 5.35 -9.65
CA ALA A 40 1.19 4.80 -8.30
C ALA A 40 2.27 5.53 -7.47
N THR A 41 3.43 5.79 -8.09
CA THR A 41 4.53 6.52 -7.46
C THR A 41 4.18 7.98 -7.19
N SER A 42 3.44 8.63 -8.10
CA SER A 42 2.94 10.00 -7.90
C SER A 42 1.97 10.08 -6.72
N PHE A 43 1.05 9.14 -6.59
CA PHE A 43 0.16 9.06 -5.43
C PHE A 43 0.93 8.85 -4.12
N ASN A 44 1.89 7.92 -4.10
CA ASN A 44 2.73 7.68 -2.93
C ASN A 44 3.50 8.95 -2.52
N SER A 45 4.04 9.67 -3.49
CA SER A 45 4.75 10.93 -3.26
C SER A 45 3.82 12.01 -2.73
N PHE A 46 2.63 12.17 -3.32
CA PHE A 46 1.60 13.10 -2.86
C PHE A 46 1.22 12.84 -1.40
N VAL A 47 0.91 11.59 -1.04
CA VAL A 47 0.58 11.22 0.35
C VAL A 47 1.75 11.51 1.28
N ARG A 48 2.98 11.18 0.91
CA ARG A 48 4.17 11.49 1.72
C ARG A 48 4.40 12.97 1.94
N THR A 49 4.03 13.84 0.99
CA THR A 49 4.15 15.29 1.14
C THR A 49 3.25 15.81 2.26
N PHE A 50 2.01 15.31 2.37
CA PHE A 50 1.05 15.77 3.38
C PHE A 50 1.06 14.95 4.67
N ALA A 51 1.64 13.74 4.66
CA ALA A 51 1.67 12.86 5.82
C ALA A 51 2.29 13.50 7.08
N PRO A 52 3.40 14.28 7.03
CA PRO A 52 3.93 14.94 8.22
C PRO A 52 2.98 15.97 8.83
N ALA A 53 2.28 16.74 8.00
CA ALA A 53 1.32 17.74 8.48
C ALA A 53 0.10 17.08 9.15
N VAL A 54 -0.48 16.06 8.49
CA VAL A 54 -1.63 15.33 9.04
C VAL A 54 -1.23 14.55 10.30
N SER A 55 -0.09 13.87 10.29
CA SER A 55 0.39 13.13 11.47
C SER A 55 0.75 14.07 12.62
N GLY A 56 1.33 15.24 12.36
CA GLY A 56 1.56 16.26 13.38
C GLY A 56 0.26 16.69 14.06
N PHE A 57 -0.77 16.99 13.26
CA PHE A 57 -2.09 17.36 13.77
C PHE A 57 -2.75 16.23 14.58
N VAL A 58 -2.68 14.98 14.08
CA VAL A 58 -3.25 13.81 14.76
C VAL A 58 -2.52 13.52 16.07
N LEU A 59 -1.20 13.67 16.09
CA LEU A 59 -0.40 13.48 17.30
C LEU A 59 -0.76 14.50 18.38
N ASP A 60 -0.91 15.77 18.00
CA ASP A 60 -1.26 16.86 18.91
C ASP A 60 -2.69 16.71 19.46
N SER A 61 -3.65 16.37 18.61
CA SER A 61 -5.07 16.30 18.98
C SER A 61 -5.48 14.98 19.67
N PHE A 62 -4.91 13.85 19.26
CA PHE A 62 -5.37 12.50 19.66
C PHE A 62 -4.27 11.63 20.29
N GLY A 63 -3.02 12.09 20.30
CA GLY A 63 -1.89 11.37 20.88
C GLY A 63 -1.42 10.16 20.07
N PHE A 64 -0.34 9.52 20.53
CA PHE A 64 0.36 8.46 19.78
C PHE A 64 -0.46 7.17 19.58
N SER A 65 -1.39 6.85 20.50
CA SER A 65 -2.23 5.64 20.41
C SER A 65 -3.15 5.64 19.18
N SER A 66 -3.51 6.82 18.67
CA SER A 66 -4.38 6.96 17.49
C SER A 66 -3.75 6.36 16.23
N PHE A 67 -2.41 6.42 16.08
CA PHE A 67 -1.71 5.81 14.95
C PHE A 67 -1.81 4.29 14.93
N ALA A 68 -1.79 3.64 16.09
CA ALA A 68 -1.97 2.19 16.18
C ALA A 68 -3.38 1.78 15.73
N LEU A 69 -4.40 2.57 16.10
CA LEU A 69 -5.79 2.36 15.65
C LEU A 69 -5.95 2.65 14.16
N MET A 70 -5.38 3.74 13.63
CA MET A 70 -5.43 4.04 12.20
C MET A 70 -4.77 2.93 11.37
N GLY A 71 -3.61 2.43 11.81
CA GLY A 71 -2.91 1.32 11.16
C GLY A 71 -3.69 0.02 11.18
N SER A 72 -4.27 -0.34 12.33
CA SER A 72 -5.04 -1.58 12.49
C SER A 72 -6.36 -1.54 11.69
N LEU A 73 -7.09 -0.42 11.74
CA LEU A 73 -8.30 -0.23 10.96
C LEU A 73 -8.01 -0.25 9.46
N SER A 74 -6.99 0.46 8.99
CA SER A 74 -6.58 0.45 7.59
C SER A 74 -6.26 -0.97 7.11
N THR A 75 -5.52 -1.73 7.91
CA THR A 75 -5.21 -3.13 7.61
C THR A 75 -6.47 -3.98 7.56
N ALA A 76 -7.39 -3.82 8.51
CA ALA A 76 -8.65 -4.55 8.55
C ALA A 76 -9.53 -4.24 7.32
N PHE A 77 -9.63 -2.97 6.92
CA PHE A 77 -10.34 -2.56 5.70
C PHE A 77 -9.72 -3.17 4.45
N GLY A 78 -8.38 -3.20 4.34
CA GLY A 78 -7.68 -3.84 3.23
C GLY A 78 -8.02 -5.33 3.12
N HIS A 79 -7.99 -6.06 4.24
CA HIS A 79 -8.38 -7.48 4.27
C HIS A 79 -9.86 -7.67 3.90
N ALA A 80 -10.75 -6.82 4.42
CA ALA A 80 -12.17 -6.88 4.08
C ALA A 80 -12.41 -6.65 2.57
N ALA A 81 -11.70 -5.70 1.96
CA ALA A 81 -11.79 -5.45 0.53
C ALA A 81 -11.33 -6.65 -0.31
N ILE A 82 -10.24 -7.31 0.07
CA ILE A 82 -9.75 -8.52 -0.60
C ILE A 82 -10.76 -9.66 -0.49
N LEU A 83 -11.39 -9.85 0.67
CA LEU A 83 -12.40 -10.88 0.88
C LEU A 83 -13.68 -10.62 0.07
N LEU A 84 -14.10 -9.36 -0.04
CA LEU A 84 -15.29 -8.96 -0.82
C LEU A 84 -15.04 -8.98 -2.33
N PHE A 85 -13.82 -8.67 -2.76
CA PHE A 85 -13.41 -8.64 -4.16
C PHE A 85 -12.22 -9.57 -4.40
N PRO A 86 -12.42 -10.90 -4.33
CA PRO A 86 -11.33 -11.85 -4.47
C PRO A 86 -10.67 -11.70 -5.84
N LEU A 87 -9.37 -11.49 -5.82
CA LEU A 87 -8.56 -11.36 -7.03
C LEU A 87 -8.64 -12.66 -7.82
N ARG A 88 -9.22 -12.61 -9.02
CA ARG A 88 -9.29 -13.81 -9.89
C ARG A 88 -7.92 -14.07 -10.49
N GLU A 89 -7.17 -15.01 -9.91
CA GLU A 89 -5.82 -15.41 -10.37
C GLU A 89 -5.76 -15.81 -11.85
N ASN A 90 -6.88 -16.29 -12.41
CA ASN A 90 -7.00 -16.60 -13.84
C ASN A 90 -6.84 -15.38 -14.76
N LEU A 91 -7.16 -14.17 -14.28
CA LEU A 91 -6.95 -12.93 -15.03
C LEU A 91 -5.45 -12.56 -15.10
N LEU A 92 -4.70 -12.85 -14.03
CA LEU A 92 -3.24 -12.65 -13.99
C LEU A 92 -2.52 -13.57 -14.99
N ARG A 93 -2.99 -14.81 -15.15
CA ARG A 93 -2.45 -15.75 -16.14
C ARG A 93 -2.74 -15.34 -17.58
N LYS A 94 -3.93 -14.81 -17.85
CA LYS A 94 -4.34 -14.39 -19.20
C LYS A 94 -3.60 -13.13 -19.68
N ALA A 95 -3.33 -12.19 -18.77
CA ALA A 95 -2.54 -11.00 -19.08
C ALA A 95 -1.08 -11.32 -19.43
N LYS A 96 -0.50 -12.40 -18.86
CA LYS A 96 0.86 -12.85 -19.16
C LYS A 96 1.00 -13.62 -20.48
N SER A 97 -0.11 -14.07 -21.08
CA SER A 97 -0.12 -14.88 -22.31
C SER A 97 -0.56 -14.14 -23.56
N SER A 98 -0.87 -12.84 -23.45
CA SER A 98 -1.29 -11.97 -24.56
C SER A 98 -0.20 -10.97 -24.90
#